data_AF-A0A7W1Z7D5-F1
#
_entry.id   AF-A0A7W1Z7D5-F1
#
_cell.length_a   1.000
_cell.length_b   1.000
_cell.length_c   1.000
_cell.angle_alpha   90.00
_cell.angle_beta   90.00
_cell.angle_gamma   90.00
#
_symmetry.space_group_name_H-M   'P 1'
#
loop_
_entity.id
_entity.type
_entity.pdbx_description
1 polymer ?
#
loop_
_entity_poly.entity_id
_entity_poly.type
_entity_poly.pdbx_seq_one_letter_code
_entity_poly.pdbx_strand_id
1 'polypeptide(L)'
;IHYDTMFAHHWFIGTDDVVDAKLLRTRIDETLKELNDDYKVERISALKDVIVDVLPCSVFYDYMKTKGKVGASFKFPRVLKKNQLLEWETYLKIRK
;
A
#
# COMPACT_ATOMS: atom_id res chain seq x y z
N ILE A 1 -7.17 2.56 6.05
CA ILE A 1 -6.83 3.71 6.92
C ILE A 1 -8.07 4.55 7.15
N HIS A 2 -8.14 5.31 8.24
CA HIS A 2 -9.20 6.33 8.39
C HIS A 2 -9.06 7.37 7.28
N TYR A 3 -10.16 7.74 6.67
CA TYR A 3 -10.22 8.71 5.57
C TYR A 3 -11.51 9.51 5.70
N ASP A 4 -11.39 10.79 6.06
CA ASP A 4 -12.49 11.65 6.46
C ASP A 4 -13.37 11.01 7.55
N THR A 5 -14.65 10.76 7.25
CA THR A 5 -15.62 10.12 8.15
C THR A 5 -15.66 8.59 8.02
N MET A 6 -14.90 8.03 7.07
CA MET A 6 -14.98 6.65 6.62
C MET A 6 -13.57 6.05 6.46
N PHE A 7 -13.38 5.11 5.52
CA PHE A 7 -12.10 4.44 5.31
C PHE A 7 -11.61 4.52 3.86
N ALA A 8 -10.30 4.39 3.69
CA ALA A 8 -9.66 4.19 2.40
C ALA A 8 -8.68 3.01 2.43
N HIS A 9 -8.48 2.37 1.29
CA HIS A 9 -7.42 1.40 1.07
C HIS A 9 -6.19 2.17 0.61
N HIS A 10 -5.04 1.90 1.22
CA HIS A 10 -3.79 2.55 0.84
C HIS A 10 -2.79 1.48 0.44
N TRP A 11 -2.41 1.51 -0.83
CA TRP A 11 -1.46 0.61 -1.44
C TRP A 11 -0.12 1.32 -1.65
N PHE A 12 0.95 0.67 -1.19
CA PHE A 12 2.32 1.03 -1.55
C PHE A 12 2.82 -0.02 -2.53
N ILE A 13 3.17 0.40 -3.74
CA ILE A 13 3.54 -0.49 -4.83
C ILE A 13 5.02 -0.29 -5.16
N GLY A 14 5.81 -1.35 -4.97
CA GLY A 14 7.22 -1.38 -5.36
C GLY A 14 7.37 -1.76 -6.82
N THR A 15 7.73 -0.82 -7.68
CA THR A 15 8.14 -1.08 -9.06
C THR A 15 9.14 -0.04 -9.54
N ASP A 16 10.07 -0.46 -10.40
CA ASP A 16 11.01 0.42 -11.10
C ASP A 16 10.56 0.71 -12.54
N ASP A 17 9.44 0.12 -12.97
CA ASP A 17 8.81 0.38 -14.27
C ASP A 17 8.06 1.72 -14.27
N VAL A 18 7.98 2.35 -15.45
CA VAL A 18 7.15 3.54 -15.65
C VAL A 18 5.67 3.14 -15.68
N VAL A 19 4.92 3.56 -14.66
CA VAL A 19 3.49 3.24 -14.53
C VAL A 19 2.65 4.49 -14.24
N ASP A 20 1.43 4.53 -14.77
CA ASP A 20 0.44 5.52 -14.38
C ASP A 20 -0.27 5.08 -13.09
N ALA A 21 -0.03 5.81 -12.00
CA ALA A 21 -0.64 5.54 -10.70
C ALA A 21 -2.17 5.57 -10.73
N LYS A 22 -2.80 6.40 -11.58
CA LYS A 22 -4.27 6.46 -11.70
C LYS A 22 -4.80 5.20 -12.36
N LEU A 23 -4.16 4.75 -13.44
CA LEU A 23 -4.52 3.50 -14.10
C LEU A 23 -4.33 2.32 -13.14
N LEU A 24 -3.20 2.27 -12.43
CA LEU A 24 -2.90 1.20 -11.47
C LEU A 24 -3.96 1.14 -10.36
N ARG A 25 -4.33 2.30 -9.80
CA ARG A 25 -5.41 2.42 -8.81
C ARG A 25 -6.73 1.86 -9.32
N THR A 26 -7.14 2.25 -10.52
CA THR A 26 -8.40 1.76 -11.13
C THR A 26 -8.35 0.25 -11.32
N ARG A 27 -7.25 -0.28 -11.87
CA ARG A 27 -7.08 -1.72 -12.07
C ARG A 27 -7.13 -2.50 -10.77
N ILE A 28 -6.45 -2.03 -9.72
CA ILE A 28 -6.49 -2.66 -8.40
C ILE A 28 -7.92 -2.68 -7.85
N ASP A 29 -8.64 -1.55 -7.87
CA ASP A 29 -10.01 -1.45 -7.35
C ASP A 29 -10.97 -2.36 -8.11
N GLU A 30 -10.89 -2.39 -9.46
CA GLU A 30 -11.72 -3.26 -10.31
C GLU A 30 -11.44 -4.74 -10.07
N THR A 31 -10.16 -5.15 -10.11
CA THR A 31 -9.79 -6.55 -9.90
C THR A 31 -10.17 -7.03 -8.50
N LEU A 32 -10.04 -6.18 -7.47
CA LEU A 32 -10.49 -6.57 -6.11
C LEU A 32 -12.01 -6.73 -6.03
N LYS A 33 -12.80 -5.91 -6.72
CA LYS A 33 -14.27 -6.07 -6.80
C LYS A 33 -14.70 -7.33 -7.52
N GLU A 34 -13.95 -7.73 -8.55
CA GLU A 34 -14.21 -8.96 -9.31
C GLU A 34 -13.85 -10.22 -8.49
N LEU A 35 -12.76 -10.16 -7.73
CA LEU A 35 -12.26 -11.31 -6.97
C LEU A 35 -12.91 -11.47 -5.59
N ASN A 36 -13.52 -10.42 -5.04
CA ASN A 36 -14.04 -10.42 -3.68
C ASN A 36 -15.34 -9.59 -3.56
N ASP A 37 -16.46 -10.29 -3.38
CA ASP A 37 -17.78 -9.68 -3.21
C ASP A 37 -17.89 -8.81 -1.95
N ASP A 38 -17.26 -9.19 -0.84
CA ASP A 38 -17.25 -8.37 0.38
C ASP A 38 -16.53 -7.04 0.13
N TYR A 39 -15.41 -7.07 -0.60
CA TYR A 39 -14.71 -5.84 -0.98
C TYR A 39 -15.60 -4.94 -1.83
N LYS A 40 -16.36 -5.52 -2.77
CA LYS A 40 -17.31 -4.79 -3.61
C LYS A 40 -18.41 -4.12 -2.77
N VAL A 41 -18.98 -4.83 -1.80
CA VAL A 41 -20.00 -4.27 -0.88
C VAL A 41 -19.40 -3.15 -0.04
N GLU A 42 -18.24 -3.38 0.58
CA GLU A 42 -17.55 -2.37 1.40
C GLU A 42 -17.18 -1.12 0.59
N ARG A 43 -16.78 -1.30 -0.68
CA ARG A 43 -16.47 -0.18 -1.59
C ARG A 43 -17.66 0.72 -1.89
N ILE A 44 -18.89 0.18 -1.85
CA ILE A 44 -20.12 0.96 -2.01
C ILE A 44 -20.48 1.68 -0.70
N SER A 45 -20.25 1.03 0.44
CA SER A 45 -20.67 1.52 1.76
C SER A 45 -19.62 2.39 2.47
N ALA A 46 -18.56 1.80 3.00
CA ALA A 46 -17.65 2.41 3.98
C ALA A 46 -16.23 2.66 3.43
N LEU A 47 -15.80 1.96 2.39
CA LEU A 47 -14.50 2.15 1.76
C LEU A 47 -14.63 3.16 0.63
N LYS A 48 -14.26 4.42 0.89
CA LYS A 48 -14.52 5.57 0.01
C LYS A 48 -13.45 5.80 -1.03
N ASP A 49 -12.20 5.44 -0.76
CA ASP A 49 -11.13 5.63 -1.72
C ASP A 49 -10.10 4.50 -1.73
N VAL A 50 -9.35 4.44 -2.82
CA VAL A 50 -8.17 3.61 -3.01
C VAL A 50 -7.02 4.54 -3.35
N ILE A 51 -6.05 4.65 -2.45
CA ILE A 51 -4.85 5.48 -2.59
C ILE A 51 -3.72 4.56 -3.03
N VAL A 52 -2.95 4.99 -4.02
CA VAL A 52 -1.79 4.25 -4.54
C VAL A 52 -0.58 5.18 -4.52
N ASP A 53 0.44 4.79 -3.77
CA ASP A 53 1.78 5.35 -3.86
C ASP A 53 2.70 4.35 -4.56
N VAL A 54 3.25 4.77 -5.71
CA VAL A 54 4.25 3.98 -6.44
C VAL A 54 5.64 4.43 -5.99
N LEU A 55 6.46 3.47 -5.60
CA LEU A 55 7.80 3.69 -5.06
C LEU A 55 8.78 2.72 -5.72
N PRO A 56 10.06 3.09 -5.89
CA PRO A 56 11.09 2.17 -6.34
C PRO A 56 11.18 0.94 -5.42
N CYS A 57 11.51 -0.22 -5.98
CA CYS A 57 11.65 -1.46 -5.22
C CYS A 57 12.71 -1.31 -4.11
N SER A 58 13.77 -0.56 -4.39
CA SER A 58 14.87 -0.25 -3.45
C SER A 58 14.38 0.36 -2.13
N VAL A 59 13.32 1.17 -2.14
CA VAL A 59 12.76 1.81 -0.94
C VAL A 59 12.29 0.77 0.09
N PHE A 60 11.63 -0.28 -0.37
CA PHE A 60 11.15 -1.37 0.49
C PHE A 60 12.32 -2.18 1.06
N TYR A 61 13.32 -2.49 0.22
CA TYR A 61 14.51 -3.21 0.66
C TYR A 61 15.32 -2.41 1.67
N ASP A 62 15.48 -1.11 1.45
CA ASP A 62 16.25 -0.25 2.34
C ASP A 62 15.53 -0.04 3.67
N TYR A 63 14.21 0.07 3.68
CA TYR A 63 13.44 0.04 4.93
C TYR A 63 13.69 -1.25 5.70
N MET A 64 13.63 -2.41 5.05
CA MET A 64 13.87 -3.71 5.70
C MET A 64 15.30 -3.83 6.25
N LYS A 65 16.31 -3.26 5.56
CA LYS A 65 17.68 -3.14 6.08
C LYS A 65 17.73 -2.30 7.34
N THR A 66 17.01 -1.17 7.43
CA THR A 66 16.98 -0.36 8.67
C THR A 66 16.41 -1.11 9.88
N LYS A 67 15.62 -2.16 9.64
CA LYS A 67 15.03 -3.03 10.68
C LYS A 67 15.89 -4.25 11.00
N GLY A 68 17.09 -4.37 10.43
CA GLY A 68 17.95 -5.55 10.56
C GLY A 68 17.39 -6.81 9.88
N LYS A 69 16.39 -6.66 9.01
CA LYS A 69 15.69 -7.77 8.34
C LYS A 69 16.19 -7.91 6.91
N VAL A 70 17.37 -8.51 6.75
CA VAL A 70 18.06 -8.66 5.46
C VAL A 70 18.19 -10.14 5.10
N GLY A 71 18.05 -10.47 3.82
CA GLY A 71 18.18 -11.83 3.30
C GLY A 71 16.85 -12.44 2.84
N ALA A 72 16.93 -13.54 2.09
CA ALA A 72 15.78 -14.14 1.37
C ALA A 72 14.63 -14.59 2.28
N SER A 73 14.90 -14.85 3.55
CA SER A 73 13.89 -15.28 4.53
C SER A 73 13.00 -14.14 5.04
N PHE A 74 13.43 -12.88 4.90
CA PHE A 74 12.67 -11.72 5.35
C PHE A 74 11.93 -11.06 4.18
N LYS A 75 10.60 -10.96 4.31
CA LYS A 75 9.74 -10.33 3.30
C LYS A 75 9.08 -9.10 3.88
N PHE A 76 8.90 -8.07 3.06
CA PHE A 76 8.10 -6.91 3.44
C PHE A 76 6.66 -7.38 3.72
N PRO A 77 6.05 -6.97 4.84
CA PRO A 77 4.70 -7.39 5.19
C PRO A 77 3.68 -6.87 4.16
N ARG A 78 2.79 -7.75 3.71
CA ARG A 78 1.73 -7.38 2.73
C ARG A 78 0.70 -6.40 3.31
N VAL A 79 0.48 -6.44 4.62
CA VAL A 79 -0.42 -5.54 5.34
C VAL A 79 0.34 -4.97 6.53
N LEU A 80 0.39 -3.63 6.61
CA LEU A 80 1.01 -2.92 7.72
C LEU A 80 -0.05 -2.63 8.79
N LYS A 81 0.17 -3.12 10.01
CA LYS A 81 -0.71 -2.83 11.16
C LYS A 81 -0.23 -1.58 11.89
N LYS A 82 -1.15 -0.70 12.29
CA LYS A 82 -0.96 0.48 13.18
C LYS A 82 0.49 0.99 13.27
N ASN A 83 1.26 0.51 14.25
CA ASN A 83 2.65 0.97 14.49
C ASN A 83 3.57 0.74 13.29
N GLN A 84 3.45 -0.37 12.58
CA GLN A 84 4.24 -0.65 11.38
C GLN A 84 3.92 0.32 10.24
N LEU A 85 2.65 0.70 10.11
CA LEU A 85 2.24 1.69 9.11
C LEU A 85 2.80 3.07 9.46
N LEU A 86 2.70 3.48 10.72
CA LEU A 86 3.25 4.75 11.19
C LEU A 86 4.78 4.81 10.99
N GLU A 87 5.49 3.74 11.32
CA GLU A 87 6.95 3.64 11.11
C GLU A 87 7.31 3.72 9.62
N TRP A 88 6.55 3.05 8.76
CA TRP A 88 6.73 3.09 7.31
C TRP A 88 6.48 4.49 6.74
N GLU A 89 5.37 5.13 7.08
CA GLU A 89 5.04 6.48 6.62
C GLU A 89 6.07 7.50 7.12
N THR A 90 6.56 7.35 8.36
CA THR A 90 7.64 8.18 8.90
C THR A 90 8.93 7.99 8.12
N TYR A 91 9.28 6.75 7.81
CA TYR A 91 10.45 6.44 6.98
C TYR A 91 10.36 7.09 5.59
N LEU A 92 9.20 7.03 4.95
CA LEU A 92 8.97 7.67 3.65
C LEU A 92 9.05 9.20 3.71
N LYS A 93 8.58 9.84 4.79
CA LYS A 93 8.65 11.29 4.97
C LYS A 93 10.07 11.83 5.15
N ILE A 94 10.93 11.09 5.84
CA ILE A 94 12.32 11.51 6.12
C ILE A 94 13.19 11.45 4.85
N ARG A 95 12.79 10.64 3.86
CA ARG A 95 13.57 10.36 2.63
C ARG A 95 12.96 10.92 1.36
N LYS A 96 11.84 11.65 1.45
CA LYS A 96 11.38 12.57 0.41
C LYS A 96 12.14 13.89 0.54
#